data_AF-A0A5Q4GWR5-F1
#
_entry.id   AF-A0A5Q4GWR5-F1
#
_cell.length_a   1.000
_cell.length_b   1.000
_cell.length_c   1.000
_cell.angle_alpha   90.00
_cell.angle_beta   90.00
_cell.angle_gamma   90.00
#
_symmetry.space_group_name_H-M   'P 1'
#
loop_
_entity.id
_entity.type
_entity.pdbx_description
1 polymer ?
#
loop_
_entity_poly.entity_id
_entity_poly.type
_entity_poly.pdbx_seq_one_letter_code
_entity_poly.pdbx_strand_id
1 'polypeptide(L)'
;YMYRRASGRDEGGLEIRSLIKTKTPKLDFHRYEPRSERHFRRLFAAIRAYLDDLDRGQYVFRPGMGCNMCDHRDDHCQRWLE
;
A
#
# COMPACT_ATOMS: atom_id res chain seq x y z
N TYR A 1 -13.68 -3.66 -3.66
CA TYR A 1 -14.47 -3.82 -2.42
C TYR A 1 -15.35 -2.62 -2.11
N MET A 2 -14.82 -1.44 -1.70
CA MET A 2 -15.68 -0.29 -1.36
C MET A 2 -16.48 0.24 -2.56
N TYR A 3 -15.85 0.36 -3.73
CA TYR A 3 -16.55 0.69 -4.98
C TYR A 3 -17.72 -0.26 -5.21
N ARG A 4 -17.45 -1.58 -5.24
CA ARG A 4 -18.49 -2.62 -5.42
C ARG A 4 -19.61 -2.54 -4.39
N ARG A 5 -19.27 -2.30 -3.11
CA ARG A 5 -20.25 -2.19 -2.02
C ARG A 5 -21.14 -0.96 -2.20
N ALA A 6 -20.58 0.17 -2.62
CA ALA A 6 -21.33 1.40 -2.80
C ALA A 6 -22.14 1.44 -4.11
N SER A 7 -21.60 0.85 -5.19
CA SER A 7 -22.20 0.92 -6.53
C SER A 7 -23.02 -0.31 -6.91
N GLY A 8 -22.82 -1.45 -6.22
CA GLY A 8 -23.36 -2.75 -6.62
C GLY A 8 -22.73 -3.34 -7.89
N ARG A 9 -21.65 -2.74 -8.41
CA ARG A 9 -21.02 -3.12 -9.68
C ARG A 9 -19.54 -3.47 -9.49
N ASP A 10 -19.06 -4.41 -10.29
CA ASP A 10 -17.63 -4.66 -10.41
C ASP A 10 -16.92 -3.47 -11.09
N GLU A 11 -15.73 -3.13 -10.61
CA GLU A 11 -14.90 -2.12 -11.27
C GLU A 11 -14.39 -2.61 -12.63
N GLY A 12 -14.23 -1.69 -13.59
CA GLY A 12 -13.61 -1.98 -14.89
C GLY A 12 -12.08 -2.12 -14.85
N GLY A 13 -11.44 -1.86 -13.71
CA GLY A 13 -10.00 -1.90 -13.54
C GLY A 13 -9.49 -0.77 -12.64
N LEU A 14 -8.16 -0.66 -12.53
CA LEU A 14 -7.47 0.45 -11.89
C LEU A 14 -6.53 1.10 -12.90
N GLU A 15 -6.62 2.41 -13.05
CA GLU A 15 -5.67 3.19 -13.82
C GLU A 15 -5.00 4.22 -12.91
N ILE A 16 -3.67 4.20 -12.88
CA ILE A 16 -2.85 5.21 -12.20
C ILE A 16 -2.26 6.11 -13.27
N ARG A 17 -2.62 7.40 -13.23
CA ARG A 17 -2.12 8.42 -14.15
C ARG A 17 -1.08 9.28 -13.45
N SER A 18 0.15 9.22 -13.92
CA SER A 18 1.26 9.98 -13.35
C SER A 18 1.55 11.19 -14.24
N LEU A 19 1.45 12.39 -13.66
CA LEU A 19 1.93 13.60 -14.32
C LEU A 19 3.42 13.75 -14.05
N ILE A 20 4.22 13.58 -15.10
CA ILE A 20 5.66 13.72 -15.05
C ILE A 20 6.02 15.18 -15.32
N LYS A 21 6.63 15.81 -14.31
CA LYS A 21 7.10 17.20 -14.38
C LYS A 21 8.39 17.29 -15.20
N THR A 22 8.25 17.55 -16.49
CA THR A 22 9.33 17.84 -17.44
C THR A 22 9.11 19.21 -18.10
N LYS A 23 10.09 19.73 -18.86
CA LYS A 23 9.95 21.01 -19.60
C LYS A 23 8.66 21.07 -20.42
N THR A 24 8.33 19.97 -21.08
CA THR A 24 6.99 19.70 -21.63
C THR A 24 6.38 18.58 -20.77
N PRO A 25 5.29 18.80 -20.02
CA PRO A 25 4.71 17.79 -19.14
C PRO A 25 4.31 16.53 -19.90
N LYS A 26 4.51 15.37 -19.28
CA LYS A 26 4.11 14.07 -19.85
C LYS A 26 3.12 13.38 -18.92
N LEU A 27 2.18 12.65 -19.49
CA LEU A 27 1.28 11.77 -18.76
C LEU A 27 1.69 10.33 -19.00
N ASP A 28 1.91 9.59 -17.92
CA ASP A 28 2.14 8.15 -17.95
C ASP A 28 0.96 7.40 -17.35
N PHE A 29 0.67 6.21 -17.89
CA PHE A 29 -0.54 5.45 -17.61
C PHE A 29 -0.19 4.02 -17.23
N HIS A 30 -0.47 3.65 -15.98
CA HIS A 30 -0.40 2.26 -15.53
C HIS A 30 -1.81 1.70 -15.39
N ARG A 31 -2.12 0.67 -16.18
CA ARG A 31 -3.41 -0.01 -16.19
C ARG A 31 -3.31 -1.38 -15.53
N TYR A 32 -4.31 -1.69 -14.72
CA TYR A 32 -4.48 -2.99 -14.09
C TYR A 32 -5.91 -3.45 -14.31
N GLU A 33 -6.05 -4.74 -14.59
CA GLU A 33 -7.34 -5.41 -14.68
C GLU A 33 -8.15 -5.31 -13.37
N PRO A 34 -9.48 -5.50 -13.44
CA PRO A 34 -10.33 -5.62 -12.25
C PRO A 34 -9.75 -6.58 -11.22
N ARG A 35 -9.89 -6.23 -9.94
CA ARG A 35 -9.28 -7.04 -8.89
C ARG A 35 -10.11 -8.29 -8.67
N SER A 36 -9.52 -9.47 -8.85
CA SER A 36 -10.16 -10.72 -8.45
C SER A 36 -10.26 -10.87 -6.93
N GLU A 37 -11.15 -11.76 -6.47
CA GLU A 37 -11.31 -12.12 -5.05
C GLU A 37 -10.00 -12.55 -4.39
N ARG A 38 -9.09 -13.20 -5.13
CA ARG A 38 -7.76 -13.57 -4.62
C ARG A 38 -6.96 -12.33 -4.19
N HIS A 39 -7.03 -11.24 -4.94
CA HIS A 39 -6.35 -9.99 -4.58
C HIS A 39 -6.94 -9.40 -3.29
N PHE A 40 -8.27 -9.36 -3.18
CA PHE A 40 -8.92 -8.85 -1.98
C PHE A 40 -8.61 -9.70 -0.75
N ARG A 41 -8.64 -11.03 -0.86
CA ARG A 41 -8.25 -11.93 0.26
C ARG A 41 -6.84 -11.65 0.75
N ARG A 42 -5.86 -11.50 -0.16
CA ARG A 42 -4.47 -11.18 0.21
C ARG A 42 -4.35 -9.81 0.87
N LEU A 43 -5.01 -8.79 0.32
CA LEU A 43 -5.01 -7.44 0.88
C LEU A 43 -5.61 -7.42 2.29
N PHE A 44 -6.78 -8.02 2.48
CA PHE A 44 -7.44 -8.03 3.78
C PHE A 44 -6.70 -8.86 4.82
N ALA A 45 -6.00 -9.93 4.42
CA ALA A 45 -5.14 -10.66 5.34
C ALA A 45 -4.02 -9.77 5.91
N ALA A 46 -3.37 -8.96 5.06
CA ALA A 46 -2.32 -8.04 5.50
C ALA A 46 -2.87 -6.92 6.42
N ILE A 47 -4.02 -6.35 6.08
CA ILE A 47 -4.67 -5.32 6.91
C ILE A 47 -5.07 -5.89 8.28
N ARG A 48 -5.64 -7.10 8.32
CA ARG A 48 -6.04 -7.72 9.59
C ARG A 48 -4.84 -8.01 10.47
N ALA A 49 -3.78 -8.59 9.91
CA ALA A 49 -2.54 -8.82 10.67
C ALA A 49 -2.01 -7.51 11.28
N TYR A 50 -1.96 -6.44 10.49
CA TYR A 50 -1.55 -5.12 11.00
C TYR A 50 -2.44 -4.60 12.13
N LEU A 51 -3.76 -4.76 12.03
CA LEU A 51 -4.69 -4.35 13.09
C LEU A 51 -4.56 -5.21 14.35
N ASP A 52 -4.35 -6.51 14.20
CA ASP A 52 -4.12 -7.43 15.34
C ASP A 52 -2.84 -7.07 16.08
N ASP A 53 -1.77 -6.73 15.36
CA ASP A 53 -0.50 -6.29 15.95
C ASP A 53 -0.66 -4.94 16.66
N LEU A 54 -1.41 -4.00 16.06
CA LEU A 54 -1.72 -2.71 16.65
C LEU A 54 -2.53 -2.85 17.95
N ASP A 55 -3.55 -3.72 17.96
CA ASP A 55 -4.38 -3.99 19.14
C ASP A 55 -3.56 -4.58 20.31
N ARG A 56 -2.55 -5.39 19.98
CA ARG A 56 -1.59 -5.94 20.96
C ARG A 56 -0.53 -4.94 21.42
N GLY A 57 -0.53 -3.72 20.89
CA GLY A 57 0.53 -2.74 21.13
C GLY A 57 1.90 -3.20 20.63
N GLN A 58 1.93 -4.12 19.66
CA GLN A 58 3.15 -4.67 19.09
C GLN A 58 3.53 -3.89 17.83
N TYR A 59 4.71 -3.27 17.85
CA TYR A 59 5.31 -2.73 16.64
C TYR A 59 5.99 -3.84 15.87
N VAL A 60 5.40 -4.27 14.75
CA VAL A 60 6.02 -5.24 13.86
C VAL A 60 6.95 -4.52 12.89
N PHE A 61 8.23 -4.56 13.20
CA PHE A 61 9.27 -3.99 12.34
C PHE A 61 9.33 -4.73 10.99
N ARG A 62 9.09 -4.01 9.90
CA ARG A 62 9.12 -4.55 8.51
C ARG A 62 10.08 -3.72 7.66
N PRO A 63 11.40 -3.96 7.76
CA PRO A 63 12.37 -3.19 7.00
C PRO A 63 12.17 -3.40 5.51
N GLY A 64 12.28 -2.31 4.75
CA GLY A 64 12.13 -2.32 3.30
C GLY A 64 12.87 -1.15 2.67
N MET A 65 12.76 -1.00 1.35
CA MET A 65 13.49 0.04 0.62
C MET A 65 13.16 1.46 1.10
N GLY A 66 11.96 1.67 1.66
CA GLY A 66 11.55 2.94 2.28
C GLY A 66 12.34 3.30 3.54
N CYS A 67 12.97 2.35 4.22
CA CYS A 67 13.79 2.64 5.40
C CYS A 67 15.01 3.52 5.06
N ASN A 68 15.51 3.48 3.82
CA ASN A 68 16.64 4.32 3.38
C ASN A 68 16.31 5.82 3.37
N MET A 69 15.03 6.17 3.39
CA MET A 69 14.53 7.55 3.40
C MET A 69 13.73 7.85 4.68
N CYS A 70 13.84 6.99 5.70
CA CYS A 70 13.15 7.17 6.98
C CYS A 70 14.04 7.99 7.92
N ASP A 71 13.51 9.09 8.45
CA ASP A 71 14.23 9.97 9.39
C ASP A 71 14.66 9.25 10.67
N HIS A 72 13.98 8.15 11.01
CA HIS A 72 14.24 7.36 12.22
C HIS A 72 15.18 6.17 12.03
N ARG A 73 15.76 6.02 10.83
CA ARG A 73 16.57 4.86 10.46
C ARG A 73 17.78 4.69 11.38
N ASP A 74 18.49 5.78 11.64
CA ASP A 74 19.80 5.76 12.27
C ASP A 74 19.73 5.90 13.80
N ASP A 75 18.56 6.18 14.38
CA ASP A 75 18.37 6.38 15.83
C ASP A 75 17.40 5.35 16.45
N HIS A 76 16.09 5.54 16.30
CA HIS A 76 15.05 4.78 16.96
C HIS A 76 14.97 3.38 16.36
N CYS A 77 15.04 3.23 15.04
CA CYS A 77 14.87 1.92 14.38
C CYS A 77 15.92 0.89 14.80
N GLN A 78 17.18 1.29 15.05
CA GLN A 78 18.22 0.35 15.50
C GLN A 78 17.89 -0.26 16.87
N ARG A 79 17.19 0.47 17.73
CA ARG A 79 16.82 0.02 19.08
C ARG A 79 15.72 -1.04 19.12
N TRP A 80 15.02 -1.27 18.01
CA TRP A 80 14.00 -2.32 17.89
C TRP A 80 14.55 -3.63 17.31
N LEU A 81 15.82 -3.65 16.89
CA LEU A 81 16.53 -4.82 16.36
C LEU A 81 17.35 -5.56 17.43
N GLU A 82 17.50 -4.98 18.62
CA GLU A 82 18.10 -5.57 19.83
C GLU A 82 17.05 -6.31 20.66
#